data_AF-A0A0K1EJG2-F1
#
_entry.id   AF-A0A0K1EJG2-F1
#
_cell.length_a   1.000
_cell.length_b   1.000
_cell.length_c   1.000
_cell.angle_alpha   90.00
_cell.angle_beta   90.00
_cell.angle_gamma   90.00
#
_symmetry.space_group_name_H-M   'P 1'
#
loop_
_entity.id
_entity.type
_entity.pdbx_description
1 polymer ?
#
loop_
_entity_poly.entity_id
_entity_poly.type
_entity_poly.pdbx_seq_one_letter_code
_entity_poly.pdbx_strand_id
1 'polypeptide(L)'
;MVRREVKAVVRARSALVEVGAMSTNGRGSGMRWMLVTLAGCGAALAGCGAAQEVDVVAPGEVPPAGGGGAGAPAATVASEGAGAGDAGASATGAVSAAKAEVSPFVVVAQLPAEAQLRLHPVEGALLLSSEMGLSFEGEEGTSPAVGVLVDGTIDFPKRLRLPGFWHRVVRAMGRWPGPLELVATSDTGRVGIAEQWALKPQGWVQRRSDVGSYFTGVARLGGSVVALKTPAMIGRSELVTLQGPKVTRALTLAPVGPCRGWEPGGQERFEAVKPAAFGATRDGTALSYGKGCDDQVALEVWAPGETRGSIVAMPPMMWRNQWAQLLTGGGEQEAWIVDGDVAHFRDGRATLLEAAVPGDPVNTASVGPDGALWVITDGGALVKRQRDAWERAVLPEGAKAQDVAVEENGTVWVVAGGALLRQGGGEGAAAGALALGGRPGASGSGAQREGAVGSGASAPKPRAPRAFPQAGGPRCTQNLVVLYTFSKVTPDDYDFPLTRKALKGRTEFSGARFVVTRDLGQRFLSAFVPSWDMAKKLQARIQREVQGSTPQVVCASPEVVRELKLDLRTGEISR
;
A
#
# COMPACT_ATOMS: atom_id res chain seq x y z
N MET A 1 22.54 64.69 22.64
CA MET A 1 21.20 64.10 22.42
C MET A 1 21.38 62.59 22.34
N VAL A 2 20.77 61.89 23.29
CA VAL A 2 20.98 60.48 23.62
C VAL A 2 20.02 59.61 22.81
N ARG A 3 20.51 58.52 22.23
CA ARG A 3 19.78 57.23 22.17
C ARG A 3 20.76 56.09 21.85
N ARG A 4 21.12 55.36 22.91
CA ARG A 4 21.68 54.00 22.86
C ARG A 4 20.50 53.04 22.72
N GLU A 5 20.56 52.11 21.78
CA GLU A 5 19.74 50.89 21.82
C GLU A 5 20.61 49.70 22.21
N VAL A 6 20.10 48.96 23.20
CA VAL A 6 20.68 47.79 23.82
C VAL A 6 20.10 46.56 23.12
N LYS A 7 20.95 45.69 22.54
CA LYS A 7 20.55 44.32 22.17
C LYS A 7 20.88 43.39 23.33
N ALA A 8 19.84 42.91 24.02
CA ALA A 8 19.95 41.86 25.02
C ALA A 8 19.98 40.49 24.34
N VAL A 9 20.98 39.68 24.71
CA VAL A 9 21.12 38.26 24.38
C VAL A 9 20.42 37.47 25.47
N VAL A 10 19.39 36.70 25.14
CA VAL A 10 18.79 35.72 26.05
C VAL A 10 19.23 34.32 25.60
N ARG A 11 20.13 33.72 26.39
CA ARG A 11 20.42 32.28 26.39
C ARG A 11 19.39 31.59 27.28
N ALA A 12 18.54 30.74 26.70
CA ALA A 12 17.80 29.73 27.46
C ALA A 12 18.59 28.41 27.42
N ARG A 13 18.97 27.92 28.59
CA ARG A 13 19.61 26.62 28.80
C ARG A 13 18.52 25.53 28.77
N SER A 14 18.65 24.56 27.88
CA SER A 14 17.91 23.29 27.96
C SER A 14 18.56 22.39 29.00
N ALA A 15 17.80 21.98 30.01
CA ALA A 15 18.17 20.90 30.91
C ALA A 15 17.89 19.57 30.20
N LEU A 16 18.95 18.77 30.03
CA LEU A 16 18.85 17.35 29.70
C LEU A 16 18.27 16.60 30.91
N VAL A 17 17.21 15.82 30.69
CA VAL A 17 16.85 14.71 31.57
C VAL A 17 17.30 13.44 30.84
N GLU A 18 18.41 12.85 31.31
CA GLU A 18 18.79 11.49 30.97
C GLU A 18 17.81 10.53 31.65
N VAL A 19 17.00 9.82 30.87
CA VAL A 19 16.28 8.63 31.35
C VAL A 19 17.18 7.43 31.07
N GLY A 20 17.80 6.91 32.14
CA GLY A 20 18.60 5.71 32.11
C GLY A 20 17.79 4.48 31.70
N ALA A 21 18.35 3.69 30.80
CA ALA A 21 17.81 2.40 30.38
C ALA A 21 17.78 1.41 31.54
N MET A 22 16.58 0.97 31.95
CA MET A 22 16.41 -0.17 32.83
C MET A 22 16.58 -1.48 32.04
N SER A 23 17.71 -2.13 32.27
CA SER A 23 17.97 -3.53 31.94
C SER A 23 17.10 -4.44 32.81
N THR A 24 16.31 -5.33 32.20
CA THR A 24 15.61 -6.41 32.92
C THR A 24 16.17 -7.75 32.47
N ASN A 25 17.06 -8.30 33.30
CA ASN A 25 17.36 -9.72 33.36
C ASN A 25 16.68 -10.27 34.62
N GLY A 26 15.82 -11.28 34.50
CA GLY A 26 15.32 -11.97 35.69
C GLY A 26 14.02 -12.74 35.52
N ARG A 27 14.18 -14.02 35.20
CA ARG A 27 13.30 -15.18 35.47
C ARG A 27 12.10 -14.94 36.40
N GLY A 28 10.96 -15.48 35.97
CA GLY A 28 10.19 -16.42 36.78
C GLY A 28 8.93 -15.91 37.47
N SER A 29 7.83 -16.60 37.13
CA SER A 29 6.62 -16.83 37.92
C SER A 29 5.53 -15.75 37.97
N GLY A 30 4.29 -16.22 37.86
CA GLY A 30 3.16 -15.69 38.63
C GLY A 30 2.26 -14.72 37.90
N MET A 31 1.34 -15.25 37.08
CA MET A 31 0.17 -14.52 36.61
C MET A 31 -0.70 -14.16 37.83
N ARG A 32 -0.73 -12.88 38.21
CA ARG A 32 -1.60 -12.35 39.27
C ARG A 32 -2.33 -11.13 38.73
N TRP A 33 -3.64 -11.28 38.56
CA TRP A 33 -4.56 -10.17 38.27
C TRP A 33 -4.46 -9.15 39.41
N MET A 34 -4.15 -7.89 39.08
CA MET A 34 -4.20 -6.78 40.02
C MET A 34 -5.32 -5.82 39.58
N LEU A 35 -6.42 -5.85 40.34
CA LEU A 35 -7.41 -4.78 40.38
C LEU A 35 -6.70 -3.53 40.93
N VAL A 36 -6.76 -2.41 40.20
CA VAL A 36 -6.30 -1.11 40.70
C VAL A 36 -7.51 -0.34 41.19
N THR A 37 -7.63 -0.21 42.52
CA THR A 37 -8.55 0.70 43.19
C THR A 37 -7.91 2.09 43.25
N LEU A 38 -8.54 3.09 42.63
CA LEU A 38 -8.14 4.50 42.72
C LEU A 38 -8.70 5.10 44.02
N ALA A 39 -7.84 5.27 45.02
CA ALA A 39 -8.08 6.14 46.17
C ALA A 39 -7.52 7.54 45.87
N GLY A 40 -8.32 8.55 46.21
CA GLY A 40 -8.11 9.93 45.81
C GLY A 40 -7.01 10.68 46.57
N CYS A 41 -6.72 11.86 46.04
CA CYS A 41 -6.14 12.99 46.75
C CYS A 41 -6.91 14.24 46.33
N GLY A 42 -7.67 14.79 47.27
CA GLY A 42 -8.18 16.16 47.17
C GLY A 42 -7.24 17.12 47.89
N ALA A 43 -7.07 18.32 47.34
CA ALA A 43 -6.99 19.56 48.12
C ALA A 43 -7.07 20.78 47.18
N ALA A 44 -8.16 21.53 47.38
CA ALA A 44 -8.31 22.99 47.37
C ALA A 44 -7.49 23.87 46.41
N LEU A 45 -8.19 24.67 45.61
CA LEU A 45 -8.02 26.13 45.60
C LEU A 45 -9.36 26.80 45.25
N ALA A 46 -9.82 27.66 46.15
CA ALA A 46 -10.94 28.58 45.96
C ALA A 46 -10.44 29.87 45.29
N GLY A 47 -11.26 30.47 44.42
CA GLY A 47 -11.01 31.78 43.83
C GLY A 47 -12.22 32.30 43.08
N CYS A 48 -12.89 33.29 43.68
CA CYS A 48 -14.06 34.01 43.19
C CYS A 48 -13.86 34.64 41.80
N GLY A 49 -14.93 34.72 41.01
CA GLY A 49 -14.96 35.54 39.80
C GLY A 49 -16.31 35.56 39.09
N ALA A 50 -17.13 36.55 39.46
CA ALA A 50 -18.18 37.24 38.71
C ALA A 50 -19.14 36.43 37.80
N ALA A 51 -20.40 36.38 38.21
CA ALA A 51 -21.55 36.14 37.36
C ALA A 51 -21.64 37.24 36.28
N GLN A 52 -21.80 36.83 35.03
CA GLN A 52 -22.30 37.68 33.94
C GLN A 52 -23.76 37.32 33.71
N GLU A 53 -24.63 38.32 33.92
CA GLU A 53 -25.99 38.37 33.39
C GLU A 53 -25.97 38.15 31.89
N VAL A 54 -26.75 37.18 31.41
CA VAL A 54 -27.05 37.00 29.99
C VAL A 54 -28.48 37.50 29.80
N ASP A 55 -28.62 38.60 29.08
CA ASP A 55 -29.89 39.14 28.63
C ASP A 55 -30.65 38.10 27.79
N VAL A 56 -31.86 37.80 28.23
CA VAL A 56 -32.83 36.99 27.51
C VAL A 56 -33.44 37.85 26.41
N VAL A 57 -32.99 37.65 25.16
CA VAL A 57 -33.63 38.22 23.98
C VAL A 57 -34.85 37.37 23.62
N ALA A 58 -36.02 38.02 23.58
CA ALA A 58 -37.30 37.42 23.19
C ALA A 58 -37.29 36.91 21.73
N PRO A 59 -37.99 35.81 21.42
CA PRO A 59 -38.14 35.35 20.05
C PRO A 59 -39.12 36.24 19.27
N GLY A 60 -38.62 36.82 18.17
CA GLY A 60 -39.43 37.55 17.20
C GLY A 60 -40.32 36.61 16.36
N GLU A 61 -41.49 37.13 16.04
CA GLU A 61 -42.59 36.49 15.32
C GLU A 61 -42.20 35.93 13.94
N VAL A 62 -42.70 34.73 13.65
CA VAL A 62 -42.69 34.10 12.32
C VAL A 62 -44.04 34.41 11.64
N PRO A 63 -44.06 34.98 10.42
CA PRO A 63 -45.31 35.13 9.66
C PRO A 63 -45.74 33.81 9.00
N PRO A 64 -47.05 33.60 8.77
CA PRO A 64 -47.61 32.31 8.42
C PRO A 64 -47.34 31.89 6.97
N ALA A 65 -47.13 30.58 6.81
CA ALA A 65 -47.06 29.89 5.54
C ALA A 65 -48.41 29.97 4.80
N GLY A 66 -48.38 30.53 3.59
CA GLY A 66 -49.48 30.49 2.64
C GLY A 66 -49.62 29.11 2.03
N GLY A 67 -50.82 28.54 2.16
CA GLY A 67 -51.23 27.32 1.50
C GLY A 67 -51.67 27.54 0.05
N GLY A 68 -51.48 26.50 -0.75
CA GLY A 68 -52.00 26.30 -2.10
C GLY A 68 -51.28 25.08 -2.68
N GLY A 69 -51.90 23.96 -3.01
CA GLY A 69 -53.30 23.72 -3.34
C GLY A 69 -53.34 23.06 -4.72
N ALA A 70 -53.53 21.74 -4.71
CA ALA A 70 -54.12 20.90 -5.76
C ALA A 70 -53.38 20.69 -7.10
N GLY A 71 -53.26 19.41 -7.48
CA GLY A 71 -53.13 19.02 -8.89
C GLY A 71 -52.42 17.69 -9.14
N ALA A 72 -52.99 16.56 -8.73
CA ALA A 72 -52.57 15.24 -9.22
C ALA A 72 -53.79 14.51 -9.81
N PRO A 73 -53.78 14.09 -11.08
CA PRO A 73 -54.81 13.22 -11.61
C PRO A 73 -54.49 11.76 -11.30
N ALA A 74 -55.51 11.06 -10.80
CA ALA A 74 -55.52 9.62 -10.60
C ALA A 74 -55.45 8.89 -11.95
N ALA A 75 -54.55 7.91 -12.06
CA ALA A 75 -54.53 6.94 -13.13
C ALA A 75 -55.25 5.68 -12.67
N THR A 76 -56.39 5.42 -13.30
CA THR A 76 -57.18 4.19 -13.24
C THR A 76 -56.39 3.07 -13.91
N VAL A 77 -56.01 2.03 -13.16
CA VAL A 77 -55.52 0.76 -13.75
C VAL A 77 -56.66 -0.24 -13.68
N ALA A 78 -57.19 -0.58 -14.85
CA ALA A 78 -58.16 -1.66 -15.04
C ALA A 78 -57.43 -3.01 -14.96
N SER A 79 -57.98 -3.95 -14.18
CA SER A 79 -57.58 -5.35 -14.17
C SER A 79 -58.53 -6.16 -15.05
N GLU A 80 -58.03 -6.62 -16.19
CA GLU A 80 -58.56 -7.72 -17.01
C GLU A 80 -57.32 -8.50 -17.48
N GLY A 81 -57.28 -9.81 -17.59
CA GLY A 81 -58.26 -10.86 -17.42
C GLY A 81 -57.49 -12.18 -17.60
N ALA A 82 -58.00 -13.24 -16.97
CA ALA A 82 -57.46 -14.58 -17.08
C ALA A 82 -57.58 -15.11 -18.54
N GLY A 83 -56.49 -15.68 -19.05
CA GLY A 83 -56.46 -16.42 -20.31
C GLY A 83 -55.71 -17.73 -20.12
N ALA A 84 -56.47 -18.83 -20.10
CA ALA A 84 -55.99 -20.21 -20.16
C ALA A 84 -55.90 -20.68 -21.63
N GLY A 85 -54.95 -21.57 -21.91
CA GLY A 85 -54.67 -22.18 -23.23
C GLY A 85 -53.22 -21.89 -23.63
N ASP A 86 -52.38 -22.82 -24.07
CA ASP A 86 -52.60 -24.13 -24.65
C ASP A 86 -51.38 -25.03 -24.43
N ALA A 87 -51.64 -26.33 -24.34
CA ALA A 87 -50.63 -27.37 -24.37
C ALA A 87 -50.05 -27.50 -25.78
N GLY A 88 -48.72 -27.43 -25.92
CA GLY A 88 -48.07 -27.55 -27.22
C GLY A 88 -46.59 -27.93 -27.15
N ALA A 89 -46.33 -29.18 -27.51
CA ALA A 89 -45.07 -29.72 -28.05
C ALA A 89 -43.76 -29.55 -27.25
N SER A 90 -43.42 -30.62 -26.53
CA SER A 90 -42.07 -30.89 -26.03
C SER A 90 -41.12 -31.16 -27.21
N ALA A 91 -40.40 -30.11 -27.65
CA ALA A 91 -39.26 -30.26 -28.53
C ALA A 91 -38.01 -30.47 -27.67
N THR A 92 -37.56 -31.72 -27.56
CA THR A 92 -36.25 -32.11 -27.01
C THR A 92 -35.15 -31.66 -27.97
N GLY A 93 -34.94 -30.34 -28.07
CA GLY A 93 -33.78 -29.78 -28.72
C GLY A 93 -32.54 -30.16 -27.92
N ALA A 94 -31.65 -30.95 -28.52
CA ALA A 94 -30.34 -31.25 -27.97
C ALA A 94 -29.61 -29.93 -27.74
N VAL A 95 -29.55 -29.49 -26.47
CA VAL A 95 -28.76 -28.33 -26.06
C VAL A 95 -27.32 -28.70 -26.32
N SER A 96 -26.77 -28.21 -27.44
CA SER A 96 -25.36 -28.32 -27.76
C SER A 96 -24.57 -27.83 -26.56
N ALA A 97 -23.84 -28.74 -25.90
CA ALA A 97 -23.05 -28.42 -24.72
C ALA A 97 -22.10 -27.26 -25.08
N ALA A 98 -22.35 -26.08 -24.52
CA ALA A 98 -21.48 -24.93 -24.70
C ALA A 98 -20.09 -25.34 -24.20
N LYS A 99 -19.07 -25.16 -25.06
CA LYS A 99 -17.69 -25.46 -24.72
C LYS A 99 -17.32 -24.64 -23.48
N ALA A 100 -16.99 -25.31 -22.38
CA ALA A 100 -16.58 -24.64 -21.16
C ALA A 100 -15.41 -23.69 -21.46
N GLU A 101 -15.58 -22.41 -21.13
CA GLU A 101 -14.52 -21.42 -21.30
C GLU A 101 -13.36 -21.76 -20.36
N VAL A 102 -12.15 -21.78 -20.90
CA VAL A 102 -10.94 -22.07 -20.12
C VAL A 102 -10.56 -20.81 -19.36
N SER A 103 -10.48 -20.90 -18.03
CA SER A 103 -9.99 -19.81 -17.18
C SER A 103 -8.60 -19.35 -17.62
N PRO A 104 -8.37 -18.04 -17.89
CA PRO A 104 -7.04 -17.50 -18.14
C PRO A 104 -6.18 -17.43 -16.87
N PHE A 105 -6.74 -17.71 -15.70
CA PHE A 105 -6.04 -17.70 -14.43
C PHE A 105 -5.44 -19.08 -14.11
N VAL A 106 -4.16 -19.09 -13.77
CA VAL A 106 -3.42 -20.27 -13.33
C VAL A 106 -3.17 -20.20 -11.82
N VAL A 107 -3.30 -21.35 -11.15
CA VAL A 107 -2.94 -21.48 -9.73
C VAL A 107 -1.43 -21.37 -9.59
N VAL A 108 -0.98 -20.45 -8.73
CA VAL A 108 0.43 -20.25 -8.43
C VAL A 108 0.81 -20.79 -7.05
N ALA A 109 -0.06 -20.62 -6.05
CA ALA A 109 0.16 -21.11 -4.69
C ALA A 109 -1.16 -21.52 -4.03
N GLN A 110 -1.12 -22.48 -3.11
CA GLN A 110 -2.24 -22.78 -2.21
C GLN A 110 -2.20 -21.85 -0.99
N LEU A 111 -3.37 -21.45 -0.50
CA LEU A 111 -3.52 -20.59 0.67
C LEU A 111 -3.99 -21.42 1.88
N PRO A 112 -3.65 -21.02 3.11
CA PRO A 112 -4.26 -21.58 4.29
C PRO A 112 -5.78 -21.34 4.26
N ALA A 113 -6.58 -22.36 4.54
CA ALA A 113 -8.04 -22.32 4.38
C ALA A 113 -8.73 -21.21 5.20
N GLU A 114 -8.12 -20.78 6.31
CA GLU A 114 -8.67 -19.75 7.21
C GLU A 114 -8.08 -18.36 6.99
N ALA A 115 -7.14 -18.20 6.04
CA ALA A 115 -6.44 -16.95 5.85
C ALA A 115 -7.28 -15.96 5.03
N GLN A 116 -7.73 -14.87 5.68
CA GLN A 116 -8.19 -13.68 4.98
C GLN A 116 -6.98 -12.85 4.56
N LEU A 117 -6.60 -12.97 3.28
CA LEU A 117 -5.40 -12.34 2.75
C LEU A 117 -5.73 -11.12 1.89
N ARG A 118 -4.87 -10.11 1.98
CA ARG A 118 -4.86 -8.93 1.12
C ARG A 118 -3.56 -8.86 0.34
N LEU A 119 -3.66 -8.50 -0.93
CA LEU A 119 -2.58 -8.44 -1.90
C LEU A 119 -2.02 -7.01 -1.95
N HIS A 120 -0.69 -6.90 -1.81
CA HIS A 120 0.01 -5.63 -1.86
C HIS A 120 1.17 -5.73 -2.86
N PRO A 121 0.99 -5.28 -4.11
CA PRO A 121 2.07 -5.24 -5.07
C PRO A 121 3.11 -4.19 -4.63
N VAL A 122 4.37 -4.58 -4.61
CA VAL A 122 5.52 -3.70 -4.34
C VAL A 122 6.57 -3.90 -5.42
N GLU A 123 7.58 -3.02 -5.49
CA GLU A 123 8.64 -3.20 -6.47
C GLU A 123 9.36 -4.53 -6.25
N GLY A 124 9.28 -5.44 -7.23
CA GLY A 124 9.97 -6.72 -7.23
C GLY A 124 9.28 -7.88 -6.50
N ALA A 125 8.09 -7.69 -5.91
CA ALA A 125 7.33 -8.79 -5.31
C ALA A 125 5.84 -8.50 -5.14
N LEU A 126 5.08 -9.58 -4.92
CA LEU A 126 3.73 -9.53 -4.36
C LEU A 126 3.79 -9.91 -2.87
N LEU A 127 3.33 -9.01 -2.01
CA LEU A 127 3.16 -9.28 -0.58
C LEU A 127 1.71 -9.67 -0.29
N LEU A 128 1.51 -10.56 0.69
CA LEU A 128 0.20 -10.98 1.15
C LEU A 128 0.08 -10.72 2.65
N SER A 129 -0.82 -9.83 3.09
CA SER A 129 -1.05 -9.59 4.52
C SER A 129 -2.27 -10.36 5.01
N SER A 130 -2.18 -11.02 6.16
CA SER A 130 -3.35 -11.57 6.83
C SER A 130 -4.03 -10.49 7.68
N GLU A 131 -5.34 -10.30 7.51
CA GLU A 131 -6.10 -9.37 8.36
C GLU A 131 -6.31 -9.97 9.76
N MET A 132 -6.61 -11.28 9.80
CA MET A 132 -6.64 -12.08 11.02
C MET A 132 -5.26 -12.70 11.29
N GLY A 133 -5.03 -13.08 12.55
CA GLY A 133 -3.80 -13.77 12.91
C GLY A 133 -3.75 -15.17 12.31
N LEU A 134 -2.58 -15.58 11.80
CA LEU A 134 -2.33 -16.94 11.36
C LEU A 134 -1.72 -17.75 12.52
N SER A 135 -2.09 -19.02 12.63
CA SER A 135 -1.39 -19.98 13.48
C SER A 135 -0.14 -20.48 12.77
N PHE A 136 0.98 -20.50 13.49
CA PHE A 136 2.25 -21.02 13.00
C PHE A 136 2.68 -22.23 13.82
N GLU A 137 3.18 -23.27 13.14
CA GLU A 137 3.61 -24.50 13.81
C GLU A 137 4.69 -24.20 14.86
N GLY A 138 4.50 -24.74 16.07
CA GLY A 138 5.44 -24.57 17.19
C GLY A 138 5.33 -23.22 17.92
N GLU A 139 4.35 -22.38 17.59
CA GLU A 139 4.09 -21.13 18.32
C GLU A 139 2.69 -21.15 18.94
N GLU A 140 2.58 -20.72 20.20
CA GLU A 140 1.30 -20.54 20.86
C GLU A 140 0.66 -19.22 20.40
N GLY A 141 -0.53 -19.32 19.79
CA GLY A 141 -1.35 -18.17 19.40
C GLY A 141 -1.40 -17.90 17.90
N THR A 142 -2.02 -16.78 17.56
CA THR A 142 -2.17 -16.30 16.18
C THR A 142 -1.48 -14.94 16.04
N SER A 143 -0.79 -14.69 14.93
CA SER A 143 -0.18 -13.38 14.67
C SER A 143 -0.50 -12.90 13.27
N PRO A 144 -0.89 -11.63 13.08
CA PRO A 144 -0.97 -11.04 11.75
C PRO A 144 0.40 -11.13 11.07
N ALA A 145 0.42 -11.47 9.78
CA ALA A 145 1.68 -11.70 9.09
C ALA A 145 1.64 -11.16 7.67
N VAL A 146 2.81 -10.72 7.20
CA VAL A 146 3.04 -10.40 5.80
C VAL A 146 3.84 -11.55 5.19
N GLY A 147 3.24 -12.24 4.24
CA GLY A 147 3.86 -13.27 3.43
C GLY A 147 4.43 -12.71 2.13
N VAL A 148 5.37 -13.45 1.54
CA VAL A 148 5.98 -13.14 0.25
C VAL A 148 5.84 -14.35 -0.65
N LEU A 149 5.42 -14.13 -1.89
CA LEU A 149 5.44 -15.18 -2.90
C LEU A 149 6.89 -15.47 -3.34
N VAL A 150 7.37 -16.68 -3.08
CA VAL A 150 8.70 -17.18 -3.47
C VAL A 150 8.51 -18.53 -4.16
N ASP A 151 8.87 -18.61 -5.44
CA ASP A 151 8.86 -19.86 -6.22
C ASP A 151 7.53 -20.64 -6.15
N GLY A 152 6.40 -19.93 -6.22
CA GLY A 152 5.05 -20.55 -6.17
C GLY A 152 4.59 -20.96 -4.76
N THR A 153 5.34 -20.60 -3.72
CA THR A 153 4.94 -20.80 -2.32
C THR A 153 4.87 -19.46 -1.61
N ILE A 154 3.94 -19.31 -0.68
CA ILE A 154 3.88 -18.10 0.16
C ILE A 154 4.63 -18.39 1.44
N ASP A 155 5.76 -17.71 1.62
CA ASP A 155 6.55 -17.77 2.84
C ASP A 155 6.11 -16.64 3.79
N PHE A 156 5.85 -16.98 5.05
CA PHE A 156 5.53 -16.04 6.13
C PHE A 156 6.69 -16.00 7.13
N PRO A 157 7.84 -15.42 6.74
CA PRO A 157 9.04 -15.46 7.57
C PRO A 157 8.80 -14.70 8.87
N LYS A 158 9.35 -15.19 9.98
CA LYS A 158 9.16 -14.62 11.33
C LYS A 158 9.42 -13.11 11.39
N ARG A 159 10.40 -12.61 10.62
CA ARG A 159 10.75 -11.18 10.53
C ARG A 159 9.64 -10.29 9.93
N LEU A 160 8.68 -10.88 9.21
CA LEU A 160 7.56 -10.17 8.58
C LEU A 160 6.24 -10.31 9.35
N ARG A 161 6.25 -10.97 10.51
CA ARG A 161 5.10 -11.02 11.41
C ARG A 161 4.94 -9.68 12.12
N LEU A 162 3.71 -9.20 12.20
CA LEU A 162 3.37 -7.94 12.87
C LEU A 162 3.03 -8.25 14.34
N PRO A 163 3.54 -7.45 15.29
CA PRO A 163 3.22 -7.65 16.70
C PRO A 163 1.78 -7.19 17.00
N GLY A 164 1.10 -7.85 17.94
CA GLY A 164 -0.24 -7.47 18.36
C GLY A 164 -1.35 -8.27 17.68
N PHE A 165 -2.59 -7.79 17.84
CA PHE A 165 -3.79 -8.43 17.29
C PHE A 165 -4.34 -7.58 16.14
N TRP A 166 -5.03 -8.24 15.21
CA TRP A 166 -5.80 -7.65 14.11
C TRP A 166 -5.14 -6.48 13.40
N HIS A 167 -4.41 -6.75 12.32
CA HIS A 167 -3.81 -5.71 11.51
C HIS A 167 -4.45 -5.67 10.14
N ARG A 168 -5.07 -4.54 9.81
CA ARG A 168 -5.43 -4.22 8.44
C ARG A 168 -4.32 -3.40 7.82
N VAL A 169 -3.56 -4.03 6.92
CA VAL A 169 -2.57 -3.30 6.11
C VAL A 169 -3.31 -2.41 5.13
N VAL A 170 -3.20 -1.10 5.31
CA VAL A 170 -3.80 -0.10 4.43
C VAL A 170 -2.98 0.01 3.14
N ARG A 171 -1.64 -0.02 3.27
CA ARG A 171 -0.73 0.02 2.12
C ARG A 171 0.65 -0.53 2.49
N ALA A 172 1.24 -1.34 1.61
CA ALA A 172 2.68 -1.61 1.60
C ALA A 172 3.37 -0.78 0.50
N MET A 173 4.57 -0.29 0.78
CA MET A 173 5.34 0.57 -0.12
C MET A 173 6.82 0.21 -0.08
N GLY A 174 7.52 0.48 -1.19
CA GLY A 174 8.96 0.25 -1.30
C GLY A 174 9.26 -0.92 -2.21
N ARG A 175 10.35 -1.62 -1.91
CA ARG A 175 10.92 -2.65 -2.76
C ARG A 175 11.26 -3.89 -1.97
N TRP A 176 10.95 -5.06 -2.51
CA TRP A 176 11.44 -6.34 -1.98
C TRP A 176 12.59 -6.89 -2.83
N PRO A 177 13.64 -7.48 -2.23
CA PRO A 177 13.90 -7.65 -0.80
C PRO A 177 14.63 -6.47 -0.13
N GLY A 178 14.34 -5.24 -0.55
CA GLY A 178 14.92 -4.00 -0.03
C GLY A 178 14.10 -3.34 1.08
N PRO A 179 14.19 -1.99 1.22
CA PRO A 179 13.39 -1.24 2.19
C PRO A 179 11.89 -1.36 1.86
N LEU A 180 11.14 -1.85 2.83
CA LEU A 180 9.68 -1.82 2.83
C LEU A 180 9.17 -0.93 3.96
N GLU A 181 8.10 -0.22 3.69
CA GLU A 181 7.29 0.44 4.69
C GLU A 181 5.84 -0.04 4.59
N LEU A 182 5.19 -0.10 5.73
CA LEU A 182 3.85 -0.60 5.88
C LEU A 182 3.04 0.40 6.69
N VAL A 183 1.89 0.78 6.16
CA VAL A 183 0.90 1.60 6.84
C VAL A 183 -0.26 0.69 7.18
N ALA A 184 -0.61 0.61 8.45
CA ALA A 184 -1.65 -0.27 8.93
C ALA A 184 -2.55 0.45 9.93
N THR A 185 -3.76 -0.08 10.03
CA THR A 185 -4.66 0.17 11.15
C THR A 185 -4.79 -1.13 11.91
N SER A 186 -4.57 -1.10 13.21
CA SER A 186 -4.83 -2.24 14.10
C SER A 186 -5.86 -1.88 15.16
N ASP A 187 -6.27 -2.85 15.97
CA ASP A 187 -7.01 -2.56 17.19
C ASP A 187 -6.50 -3.36 18.40
N THR A 188 -6.93 -2.91 19.57
CA THR A 188 -6.66 -3.55 20.87
C THR A 188 -7.88 -4.30 21.42
N GLY A 189 -8.90 -4.51 20.58
CA GLY A 189 -10.27 -4.90 20.93
C GLY A 189 -11.11 -3.77 21.52
N ARG A 190 -10.54 -2.59 21.76
CA ARG A 190 -11.23 -1.43 22.36
C ARG A 190 -11.01 -0.13 21.60
N VAL A 191 -9.78 0.10 21.14
CA VAL A 191 -9.40 1.30 20.41
C VAL A 191 -8.59 0.93 19.17
N GLY A 192 -8.87 1.63 18.08
CA GLY A 192 -8.05 1.55 16.86
C GLY A 192 -6.68 2.21 17.07
N ILE A 193 -5.68 1.76 16.34
CA ILE A 193 -4.33 2.31 16.32
C ILE A 193 -3.93 2.56 14.86
N ALA A 194 -3.49 3.78 14.56
CA ALA A 194 -2.89 4.12 13.27
C ALA A 194 -1.37 3.92 13.34
N GLU A 195 -0.83 3.02 12.53
CA GLU A 195 0.55 2.56 12.66
C GLU A 195 1.35 2.66 11.37
N GLN A 196 2.61 3.04 11.51
CA GLN A 196 3.60 3.01 10.43
C GLN A 196 4.76 2.13 10.86
N TRP A 197 5.12 1.18 10.00
CA TRP A 197 6.19 0.21 10.20
C TRP A 197 7.22 0.34 9.09
N ALA A 198 8.49 0.18 9.45
CA ALA A 198 9.59 0.08 8.50
C ALA A 198 10.31 -1.24 8.66
N LEU A 199 10.53 -1.96 7.57
CA LEU A 199 11.22 -3.24 7.60
C LEU A 199 12.74 -3.02 7.77
N LYS A 200 13.31 -3.69 8.76
CA LYS A 200 14.76 -3.77 9.03
C LYS A 200 15.22 -5.23 8.92
N PRO A 201 16.54 -5.50 8.91
CA PRO A 201 17.05 -6.88 8.88
C PRO A 201 16.48 -7.78 9.97
N GLN A 202 16.20 -7.22 11.16
CA GLN A 202 15.64 -7.92 12.32
C GLN A 202 14.11 -8.11 12.25
N GLY A 203 13.44 -7.42 11.33
CA GLY A 203 11.99 -7.42 11.18
C GLY A 203 11.38 -6.01 11.21
N TRP A 204 10.08 -5.94 11.43
CA TRP A 204 9.34 -4.67 11.47
C TRP A 204 9.75 -3.81 12.67
N VAL A 205 10.05 -2.54 12.41
CA VAL A 205 10.28 -1.51 13.43
C VAL A 205 9.19 -0.47 13.31
N GLN A 206 8.42 -0.31 14.38
CA GLN A 206 7.38 0.70 14.47
C GLN A 206 8.01 2.09 14.41
N ARG A 207 7.52 2.93 13.50
CA ARG A 207 7.92 4.34 13.33
C ARG A 207 6.93 5.29 13.98
N ARG A 208 5.64 4.92 13.93
CA ARG A 208 4.53 5.69 14.49
C ARG A 208 3.48 4.73 15.03
N SER A 209 2.86 5.13 16.14
CA SER A 209 1.70 4.49 16.74
C SER A 209 0.82 5.59 17.35
N ASP A 210 -0.31 5.86 16.72
CA ASP A 210 -1.29 6.84 17.21
C ASP A 210 -2.53 6.08 17.70
N VAL A 211 -2.56 5.80 19.01
CA VAL A 211 -3.67 5.10 19.68
C VAL A 211 -4.93 5.98 19.68
N GLY A 212 -6.08 5.38 19.42
CA GLY A 212 -7.37 6.08 19.29
C GLY A 212 -7.60 6.66 17.90
N SER A 213 -6.89 6.17 16.88
CA SER A 213 -7.02 6.61 15.48
C SER A 213 -6.88 5.44 14.51
N TYR A 214 -7.28 5.64 13.26
CA TYR A 214 -7.04 4.73 12.14
C TYR A 214 -6.58 5.51 10.91
N PHE A 215 -5.83 4.86 10.02
CA PHE A 215 -5.58 5.40 8.69
C PHE A 215 -6.71 5.00 7.73
N THR A 216 -7.27 5.97 7.00
CA THR A 216 -8.30 5.75 5.97
C THR A 216 -7.71 5.59 4.57
N GLY A 217 -6.42 5.85 4.40
CA GLY A 217 -5.72 5.65 3.13
C GLY A 217 -4.38 6.37 3.07
N VAL A 218 -3.70 6.20 1.94
CA VAL A 218 -2.36 6.76 1.70
C VAL A 218 -2.24 7.26 0.27
N ALA A 219 -1.74 8.49 0.13
CA ALA A 219 -1.52 9.17 -1.15
C ALA A 219 -0.05 9.55 -1.33
N ARG A 220 0.39 9.60 -2.59
CA ARG A 220 1.65 10.25 -2.97
C ARG A 220 1.33 11.66 -3.45
N LEU A 221 1.86 12.67 -2.77
CA LEU A 221 1.65 14.09 -3.08
C LEU A 221 3.00 14.74 -3.38
N GLY A 222 3.32 14.84 -4.66
CA GLY A 222 4.66 15.24 -5.12
C GLY A 222 5.74 14.28 -4.58
N GLY A 223 6.72 14.83 -3.85
CA GLY A 223 7.80 14.05 -3.23
C GLY A 223 7.46 13.37 -1.91
N SER A 224 6.20 13.48 -1.44
CA SER A 224 5.80 13.03 -0.10
C SER A 224 4.80 11.88 -0.13
N VAL A 225 4.86 11.05 0.89
CA VAL A 225 3.82 10.07 1.20
C VAL A 225 3.01 10.61 2.36
N VAL A 226 1.71 10.74 2.17
CA VAL A 226 0.78 11.32 3.13
C VAL A 226 -0.32 10.32 3.42
N ALA A 227 -0.69 10.17 4.68
CA ALA A 227 -1.86 9.41 5.09
C ALA A 227 -2.90 10.33 5.73
N LEU A 228 -4.16 9.96 5.63
CA LEU A 228 -5.24 10.61 6.38
C LEU A 228 -5.55 9.75 7.59
N LYS A 229 -5.27 10.33 8.76
CA LYS A 229 -5.58 9.75 10.07
C LYS A 229 -6.94 10.25 10.50
N THR A 230 -7.80 9.36 10.99
CA THR A 230 -9.13 9.69 11.49
C THR A 230 -9.29 9.13 12.91
N PRO A 231 -9.89 9.87 13.84
CA PRO A 231 -10.08 9.41 15.22
C PRO A 231 -11.05 8.22 15.28
N ALA A 232 -10.76 7.28 16.19
CA ALA A 232 -11.62 6.13 16.47
C ALA A 232 -12.99 6.54 17.04
N MET A 233 -13.02 7.58 17.88
CA MET A 233 -14.24 8.06 18.54
C MET A 233 -14.42 9.57 18.41
N ILE A 234 -13.63 10.34 19.16
CA ILE A 234 -13.73 11.80 19.27
C ILE A 234 -12.39 12.40 18.82
N GLY A 235 -12.46 13.47 18.04
CA GLY A 235 -11.31 14.25 17.61
C GLY A 235 -11.46 14.75 16.19
N ARG A 236 -10.33 15.20 15.64
CA ARG A 236 -10.23 15.66 14.25
C ARG A 236 -9.34 14.73 13.46
N SER A 237 -9.74 14.51 12.21
CA SER A 237 -8.89 13.90 11.21
C SER A 237 -7.71 14.82 10.89
N GLU A 238 -6.60 14.22 10.48
CA GLU A 238 -5.36 14.93 10.24
C GLU A 238 -4.64 14.29 9.04
N LEU A 239 -4.15 15.14 8.13
CA LEU A 239 -3.20 14.72 7.10
C LEU A 239 -1.80 14.64 7.70
N VAL A 240 -1.24 13.44 7.70
CA VAL A 240 0.06 13.17 8.30
C VAL A 240 1.07 12.78 7.23
N THR A 241 2.16 13.54 7.14
CA THR A 241 3.28 13.18 6.26
C THR A 241 4.04 11.99 6.88
N LEU A 242 4.11 10.89 6.14
CA LEU A 242 4.80 9.65 6.52
C LEU A 242 6.23 9.62 6.00
N GLN A 243 6.46 10.16 4.80
CA GLN A 243 7.77 10.28 4.16
C GLN A 243 7.85 11.57 3.32
N GLY A 244 9.06 12.11 3.14
CA GLY A 244 9.32 13.28 2.31
C GLY A 244 9.06 14.63 3.00
N PRO A 245 9.05 15.74 2.24
CA PRO A 245 8.75 17.08 2.76
C PRO A 245 7.38 17.15 3.44
N LYS A 246 7.27 17.95 4.52
CA LYS A 246 5.99 18.13 5.23
C LYS A 246 4.95 18.73 4.28
N VAL A 247 3.84 18.01 4.10
CA VAL A 247 2.65 18.50 3.39
C VAL A 247 1.71 19.12 4.41
N THR A 248 1.34 20.38 4.18
CA THR A 248 0.37 21.10 5.02
C THR A 248 -0.90 21.32 4.20
N ARG A 249 -1.94 20.55 4.51
CA ARG A 249 -3.28 20.71 3.94
C ARG A 249 -4.28 20.68 5.10
N ALA A 250 -5.20 21.62 5.12
CA ALA A 250 -6.27 21.70 6.09
C ALA A 250 -7.51 21.02 5.53
N LEU A 251 -8.15 20.21 6.35
CA LEU A 251 -9.48 19.69 6.11
C LEU A 251 -10.51 20.81 6.25
N THR A 252 -11.46 20.82 5.34
CA THR A 252 -12.56 21.79 5.32
C THR A 252 -13.40 21.58 6.56
N LEU A 253 -13.65 22.65 7.30
CA LEU A 253 -14.51 22.59 8.48
C LEU A 253 -15.97 22.60 8.07
N ALA A 254 -16.77 21.83 8.80
CA ALA A 254 -18.22 21.90 8.72
C ALA A 254 -18.72 23.33 8.94
N PRO A 255 -19.84 23.72 8.30
CA PRO A 255 -20.52 24.96 8.61
C PRO A 255 -20.97 24.99 10.08
N VAL A 256 -21.18 26.20 10.62
CA VAL A 256 -21.73 26.34 11.97
C VAL A 256 -23.18 25.84 11.97
N GLY A 257 -23.42 24.73 12.65
CA GLY A 257 -24.75 24.12 12.74
C GLY A 257 -24.66 22.64 13.10
N PRO A 258 -25.79 21.98 13.39
CA PRO A 258 -25.80 20.56 13.68
C PRO A 258 -25.47 19.74 12.42
N CYS A 259 -24.38 18.99 12.45
CA CYS A 259 -24.15 17.91 11.48
C CYS A 259 -24.93 16.68 11.95
N ARG A 260 -25.91 16.22 11.16
CA ARG A 260 -26.74 15.07 11.54
C ARG A 260 -25.87 13.81 11.64
N GLY A 261 -26.10 13.00 12.67
CA GLY A 261 -25.36 11.74 12.87
C GLY A 261 -23.95 11.90 13.47
N TRP A 262 -23.54 13.12 13.80
CA TRP A 262 -22.30 13.43 14.52
C TRP A 262 -22.64 14.02 15.90
N GLU A 263 -23.01 13.19 16.87
CA GLU A 263 -23.36 13.68 18.22
C GLU A 263 -22.78 12.79 19.33
N PRO A 264 -22.49 13.34 20.55
CA PRO A 264 -23.14 14.55 21.11
C PRO A 264 -22.24 15.59 21.83
N GLY A 265 -22.60 16.87 21.73
CA GLY A 265 -22.44 17.87 22.81
C GLY A 265 -21.26 18.86 22.78
N GLY A 266 -20.28 18.71 21.88
CA GLY A 266 -19.14 19.62 21.79
C GLY A 266 -19.37 20.82 20.88
N GLN A 267 -18.97 22.03 21.30
CA GLN A 267 -18.91 23.21 20.44
C GLN A 267 -17.79 23.16 19.37
N GLU A 268 -17.03 22.07 19.29
CA GLU A 268 -15.94 21.93 18.33
C GLU A 268 -16.47 21.74 16.91
N ARG A 269 -15.97 22.54 15.96
CA ARG A 269 -16.26 22.34 14.54
C ARG A 269 -15.50 21.13 14.04
N PHE A 270 -16.26 20.15 13.55
CA PHE A 270 -15.74 18.96 12.90
C PHE A 270 -15.37 19.20 11.42
N GLU A 271 -14.75 18.20 10.78
CA GLU A 271 -14.56 18.20 9.33
C GLU A 271 -15.92 18.26 8.61
N ALA A 272 -15.98 18.87 7.43
CA ALA A 272 -17.16 18.83 6.57
C ALA A 272 -17.43 17.42 6.01
N VAL A 273 -16.39 16.57 5.95
CA VAL A 273 -16.45 15.18 5.47
C VAL A 273 -15.74 14.27 6.48
N LYS A 274 -16.46 13.29 7.07
CA LYS A 274 -15.88 12.23 7.88
C LYS A 274 -15.19 11.21 6.97
N PRO A 275 -13.85 11.14 6.93
CA PRO A 275 -13.17 10.33 5.95
C PRO A 275 -13.40 8.83 6.17
N ALA A 276 -13.63 8.10 5.08
CA ALA A 276 -13.63 6.63 5.04
C ALA A 276 -12.56 6.09 4.08
N ALA A 277 -12.19 6.84 3.05
CA ALA A 277 -11.08 6.54 2.16
C ALA A 277 -10.23 7.77 1.89
N PHE A 278 -8.94 7.56 1.66
CA PHE A 278 -8.01 8.61 1.24
C PHE A 278 -7.07 8.15 0.12
N GLY A 279 -6.88 8.99 -0.89
CA GLY A 279 -6.03 8.69 -2.04
C GLY A 279 -5.64 9.94 -2.82
N ALA A 280 -5.05 9.73 -3.98
CA ALA A 280 -4.75 10.80 -4.92
C ALA A 280 -4.77 10.33 -6.37
N THR A 281 -5.00 11.27 -7.27
CA THR A 281 -4.77 11.13 -8.71
C THR A 281 -3.27 11.18 -9.03
N ARG A 282 -2.87 10.95 -10.29
CA ARG A 282 -1.46 10.94 -10.69
C ARG A 282 -0.81 12.33 -10.63
N ASP A 283 -1.57 13.39 -10.90
CA ASP A 283 -1.09 14.77 -10.83
C ASP A 283 -0.91 15.31 -9.40
N GLY A 284 -1.29 14.51 -8.39
CA GLY A 284 -1.16 14.87 -6.97
C GLY A 284 -2.37 15.64 -6.41
N THR A 285 -3.51 15.60 -7.09
CA THR A 285 -4.80 15.98 -6.48
C THR A 285 -5.14 14.97 -5.38
N ALA A 286 -5.21 15.44 -4.13
CA ALA A 286 -5.60 14.59 -3.01
C ALA A 286 -7.12 14.52 -2.91
N LEU A 287 -7.62 13.36 -2.50
CA LEU A 287 -9.05 13.06 -2.41
C LEU A 287 -9.33 12.41 -1.06
N SER A 288 -10.37 12.89 -0.36
CA SER A 288 -10.91 12.28 0.85
C SER A 288 -12.39 12.01 0.66
N TYR A 289 -12.75 10.74 0.54
CA TYR A 289 -14.12 10.28 0.39
C TYR A 289 -14.69 9.91 1.76
N GLY A 290 -15.94 10.30 2.02
CA GLY A 290 -16.55 10.04 3.30
C GLY A 290 -17.98 10.55 3.43
N LYS A 291 -18.44 10.69 4.67
CA LYS A 291 -19.80 11.14 4.98
C LYS A 291 -19.82 12.62 5.31
N GLY A 292 -20.64 13.39 4.60
CA GLY A 292 -20.90 14.80 4.84
C GLY A 292 -21.78 15.06 6.07
N CYS A 293 -21.92 16.34 6.42
CA CYS A 293 -22.77 16.80 7.53
C CYS A 293 -24.28 16.61 7.31
N ASP A 294 -24.70 16.46 6.06
CA ASP A 294 -26.07 16.18 5.63
C ASP A 294 -26.38 14.68 5.56
N ASP A 295 -25.47 13.84 6.10
CA ASP A 295 -25.54 12.39 6.06
C ASP A 295 -25.35 11.77 4.66
N GLN A 296 -25.07 12.60 3.63
CA GLN A 296 -24.78 12.13 2.28
C GLN A 296 -23.29 11.81 2.11
N VAL A 297 -22.96 11.03 1.09
CA VAL A 297 -21.56 10.86 0.69
C VAL A 297 -21.02 12.15 0.08
N ALA A 298 -19.76 12.45 0.36
CA ALA A 298 -19.08 13.65 -0.11
C ALA A 298 -17.62 13.36 -0.41
N LEU A 299 -17.04 14.19 -1.28
CA LEU A 299 -15.63 14.11 -1.65
C LEU A 299 -14.97 15.46 -1.37
N GLU A 300 -13.97 15.47 -0.50
CA GLU A 300 -13.09 16.62 -0.35
C GLU A 300 -11.90 16.48 -1.29
N VAL A 301 -11.64 17.54 -2.07
CA VAL A 301 -10.65 17.58 -3.14
C VAL A 301 -9.67 18.71 -2.89
N TRP A 302 -8.38 18.42 -2.93
CA TRP A 302 -7.31 19.42 -2.87
C TRP A 302 -6.47 19.33 -4.14
N ALA A 303 -6.56 20.35 -5.01
CA ALA A 303 -5.75 20.38 -6.22
C ALA A 303 -4.24 20.44 -5.90
N PRO A 304 -3.35 20.15 -6.86
CA PRO A 304 -1.91 20.19 -6.62
C PRO A 304 -1.46 21.57 -6.13
N GLY A 305 -0.81 21.61 -4.96
CA GLY A 305 -0.31 22.85 -4.34
C GLY A 305 -1.33 23.59 -3.45
N GLU A 306 -2.61 23.20 -3.47
CA GLU A 306 -3.61 23.80 -2.59
C GLU A 306 -3.46 23.36 -1.15
N THR A 307 -3.72 24.28 -0.23
CA THR A 307 -3.67 24.04 1.23
C THR A 307 -5.05 23.86 1.84
N ARG A 308 -6.13 24.17 1.10
CA ARG A 308 -7.52 24.01 1.52
C ARG A 308 -8.26 23.16 0.49
N GLY A 309 -9.15 22.30 0.97
CA GLY A 309 -9.96 21.46 0.11
C GLY A 309 -11.19 22.20 -0.39
N SER A 310 -11.81 21.63 -1.41
CA SER A 310 -13.16 21.97 -1.86
C SER A 310 -14.04 20.73 -1.74
N ILE A 311 -15.30 20.93 -1.35
CA ILE A 311 -16.27 19.83 -1.27
C ILE A 311 -16.93 19.67 -2.63
N VAL A 312 -16.78 18.49 -3.21
CA VAL A 312 -17.43 18.05 -4.44
C VAL A 312 -18.59 17.14 -4.06
N ALA A 313 -19.76 17.42 -4.62
CA ALA A 313 -20.93 16.58 -4.46
C ALA A 313 -20.68 15.21 -5.11
N MET A 314 -20.99 14.15 -4.37
CA MET A 314 -20.96 12.80 -4.90
C MET A 314 -22.33 12.44 -5.46
N PRO A 315 -22.39 11.60 -6.52
CA PRO A 315 -23.65 10.94 -6.86
C PRO A 315 -24.15 10.11 -5.67
N PRO A 316 -25.46 9.84 -5.56
CA PRO A 316 -25.98 8.93 -4.53
C PRO A 316 -25.28 7.57 -4.65
N MET A 317 -24.64 7.14 -3.57
CA MET A 317 -23.95 5.86 -3.47
C MET A 317 -24.37 5.14 -2.20
N MET A 318 -24.33 3.82 -2.23
CA MET A 318 -24.42 3.00 -1.04
C MET A 318 -23.26 3.33 -0.09
N TRP A 319 -23.57 3.56 1.18
CA TRP A 319 -22.55 3.77 2.20
C TRP A 319 -22.31 2.47 2.97
N ARG A 320 -21.18 1.78 2.73
CA ARG A 320 -20.83 0.56 3.47
C ARG A 320 -19.72 0.77 4.50
N ASN A 321 -18.93 1.84 4.38
CA ASN A 321 -17.88 2.33 5.28
C ASN A 321 -16.68 1.40 5.56
N GLN A 322 -16.84 0.08 5.54
CA GLN A 322 -15.82 -0.86 6.02
C GLN A 322 -14.70 -1.05 4.99
N TRP A 323 -14.98 -0.83 3.69
CA TRP A 323 -14.03 -1.12 2.61
C TRP A 323 -13.98 -0.05 1.53
N ALA A 324 -14.28 1.20 1.89
CA ALA A 324 -14.12 2.30 0.94
C ALA A 324 -12.68 2.37 0.43
N GLN A 325 -12.49 2.47 -0.89
CA GLN A 325 -11.18 2.62 -1.53
C GLN A 325 -11.17 3.84 -2.45
N LEU A 326 -10.06 4.57 -2.42
CA LEU A 326 -9.72 5.59 -3.40
C LEU A 326 -8.50 5.12 -4.19
N LEU A 327 -8.71 4.77 -5.45
CA LEU A 327 -7.69 4.19 -6.33
C LEU A 327 -7.29 5.19 -7.40
N THR A 328 -5.98 5.34 -7.62
CA THR A 328 -5.45 6.20 -8.69
C THR A 328 -5.82 5.64 -10.05
N GLY A 329 -6.44 6.45 -10.92
CA GLY A 329 -6.88 6.07 -12.26
C GLY A 329 -5.76 6.09 -13.32
N GLY A 330 -6.17 5.93 -14.58
CA GLY A 330 -5.27 5.95 -15.74
C GLY A 330 -4.82 7.35 -16.14
N GLY A 331 -5.72 8.34 -16.07
CA GLY A 331 -5.44 9.75 -16.35
C GLY A 331 -4.77 10.53 -15.21
N GLU A 332 -4.28 11.73 -15.53
CA GLU A 332 -3.62 12.64 -14.58
C GLU A 332 -4.54 13.06 -13.42
N GLN A 333 -5.81 13.37 -13.72
CA GLN A 333 -6.84 13.76 -12.76
C GLN A 333 -7.92 12.69 -12.57
N GLU A 334 -7.52 11.43 -12.74
CA GLU A 334 -8.44 10.30 -12.69
C GLU A 334 -8.30 9.52 -11.38
N ALA A 335 -9.43 9.17 -10.77
CA ALA A 335 -9.49 8.26 -9.65
C ALA A 335 -10.80 7.46 -9.64
N TRP A 336 -10.76 6.31 -8.97
CA TRP A 336 -11.93 5.47 -8.72
C TRP A 336 -12.28 5.52 -7.24
N ILE A 337 -13.56 5.72 -6.94
CA ILE A 337 -14.14 5.60 -5.60
C ILE A 337 -14.93 4.30 -5.56
N VAL A 338 -14.62 3.42 -4.61
CA VAL A 338 -15.26 2.11 -4.46
C VAL A 338 -15.81 1.98 -3.05
N ASP A 339 -17.12 1.83 -2.88
CA ASP A 339 -17.81 1.65 -1.59
C ASP A 339 -19.16 0.95 -1.81
N GLY A 340 -19.14 -0.33 -2.21
CA GLY A 340 -20.35 -1.03 -2.69
C GLY A 340 -20.74 -0.64 -4.12
N ASP A 341 -20.76 0.66 -4.41
CA ASP A 341 -20.85 1.20 -5.77
C ASP A 341 -19.47 1.62 -6.29
N VAL A 342 -19.39 1.94 -7.59
CA VAL A 342 -18.18 2.49 -8.22
C VAL A 342 -18.48 3.85 -8.84
N ALA A 343 -17.79 4.88 -8.36
CA ALA A 343 -17.78 6.19 -8.99
C ALA A 343 -16.43 6.50 -9.65
N HIS A 344 -16.50 7.16 -10.80
CA HIS A 344 -15.35 7.62 -11.57
C HIS A 344 -15.18 9.12 -11.36
N PHE A 345 -14.08 9.51 -10.72
CA PHE A 345 -13.66 10.90 -10.59
C PHE A 345 -12.75 11.29 -11.75
N ARG A 346 -13.17 12.30 -12.51
CA ARG A 346 -12.39 12.89 -13.61
C ARG A 346 -12.71 14.38 -13.72
N ASP A 347 -11.67 15.18 -13.91
CA ASP A 347 -11.77 16.63 -14.15
C ASP A 347 -12.62 17.36 -13.10
N GLY A 348 -12.42 17.01 -11.82
CA GLY A 348 -13.11 17.64 -10.69
C GLY A 348 -14.55 17.17 -10.45
N ARG A 349 -15.03 16.14 -11.16
CA ARG A 349 -16.39 15.61 -11.03
C ARG A 349 -16.39 14.11 -10.80
N ALA A 350 -17.25 13.65 -9.88
CA ALA A 350 -17.52 12.23 -9.66
C ALA A 350 -18.80 11.82 -10.42
N THR A 351 -18.73 10.70 -11.13
CA THR A 351 -19.86 10.12 -11.88
C THR A 351 -20.06 8.67 -11.47
N LEU A 352 -21.29 8.29 -11.15
CA LEU A 352 -21.62 6.91 -10.81
C LEU A 352 -21.56 6.06 -12.08
N LEU A 353 -20.91 4.90 -12.01
CA LEU A 353 -20.93 3.93 -13.10
C LEU A 353 -22.12 2.99 -12.98
N GLU A 354 -22.54 2.43 -14.11
CA GLU A 354 -23.42 1.27 -14.10
C GLU A 354 -22.78 0.13 -13.28
N ALA A 355 -23.61 -0.57 -12.51
CA ALA A 355 -23.17 -1.66 -11.66
C ALA A 355 -22.41 -2.72 -12.47
N ALA A 356 -21.26 -3.17 -11.96
CA ALA A 356 -20.44 -4.20 -12.60
C ALA A 356 -21.21 -5.52 -12.75
N VAL A 357 -22.02 -5.86 -11.75
CA VAL A 357 -23.00 -6.93 -11.77
C VAL A 357 -24.28 -6.39 -11.13
N PRO A 358 -25.44 -6.41 -11.83
CA PRO A 358 -26.68 -5.89 -11.28
C PRO A 358 -27.05 -6.53 -9.94
N GLY A 359 -27.24 -5.69 -8.92
CA GLY A 359 -27.65 -6.11 -7.57
C GLY A 359 -26.54 -6.74 -6.71
N ASP A 360 -25.29 -6.77 -7.17
CA ASP A 360 -24.16 -7.34 -6.43
C ASP A 360 -23.11 -6.26 -6.14
N PRO A 361 -23.05 -5.73 -4.90
CA PRO A 361 -22.15 -4.66 -4.53
C PRO A 361 -20.68 -5.02 -4.75
N VAL A 362 -19.85 -4.03 -5.06
CA VAL A 362 -18.40 -4.17 -5.12
C VAL A 362 -17.80 -4.16 -3.72
N ASN A 363 -17.03 -5.19 -3.41
CA ASN A 363 -16.32 -5.36 -2.15
C ASN A 363 -14.92 -4.74 -2.19
N THR A 364 -14.16 -5.01 -3.26
CA THR A 364 -12.80 -4.47 -3.42
C THR A 364 -12.40 -4.34 -4.88
N ALA A 365 -11.38 -3.54 -5.14
CA ALA A 365 -10.91 -3.27 -6.48
C ALA A 365 -9.40 -2.98 -6.55
N SER A 366 -8.87 -3.06 -7.77
CA SER A 366 -7.50 -2.71 -8.12
C SER A 366 -7.44 -2.12 -9.53
N VAL A 367 -6.49 -1.22 -9.78
CA VAL A 367 -6.34 -0.52 -11.06
C VAL A 367 -5.04 -0.93 -11.71
N GLY A 368 -5.10 -1.36 -12.97
CA GLY A 368 -3.93 -1.67 -13.77
C GLY A 368 -3.20 -0.42 -14.29
N PRO A 369 -1.94 -0.57 -14.73
CA PRO A 369 -1.17 0.53 -15.31
C PRO A 369 -1.82 1.11 -16.58
N ASP A 370 -2.61 0.30 -17.28
CA ASP A 370 -3.43 0.64 -18.45
C ASP A 370 -4.73 1.39 -18.10
N GLY A 371 -4.99 1.63 -16.81
CA GLY A 371 -6.21 2.25 -16.30
C GLY A 371 -7.40 1.30 -16.20
N ALA A 372 -7.24 0.01 -16.50
CA ALA A 372 -8.32 -0.97 -16.34
C ALA A 372 -8.63 -1.17 -14.85
N LEU A 373 -9.91 -1.09 -14.49
CA LEU A 373 -10.39 -1.30 -13.14
C LEU A 373 -10.84 -2.76 -12.98
N TRP A 374 -10.21 -3.49 -12.08
CA TRP A 374 -10.65 -4.83 -11.68
C TRP A 374 -11.43 -4.72 -10.39
N VAL A 375 -12.64 -5.28 -10.35
CA VAL A 375 -13.51 -5.29 -9.18
C VAL A 375 -13.88 -6.70 -8.79
N ILE A 376 -14.06 -6.92 -7.50
CA ILE A 376 -14.66 -8.12 -6.93
C ILE A 376 -15.97 -7.73 -6.27
N THR A 377 -17.04 -8.43 -6.63
CA THR A 377 -18.36 -8.24 -6.01
C THR A 377 -18.54 -9.07 -4.74
N ASP A 378 -19.56 -8.78 -3.93
CA ASP A 378 -19.90 -9.56 -2.72
C ASP A 378 -20.20 -11.03 -3.06
N GLY A 379 -20.78 -11.30 -4.22
CA GLY A 379 -20.96 -12.65 -4.77
C GLY A 379 -19.67 -13.39 -5.12
N GLY A 380 -18.52 -12.70 -5.13
CA GLY A 380 -17.20 -13.22 -5.46
C GLY A 380 -16.91 -13.25 -6.96
N ALA A 381 -17.67 -12.50 -7.77
CA ALA A 381 -17.40 -12.37 -9.21
C ALA A 381 -16.23 -11.39 -9.43
N LEU A 382 -15.27 -11.80 -10.26
CA LEU A 382 -14.22 -10.92 -10.75
C LEU A 382 -14.65 -10.29 -12.07
N VAL A 383 -14.67 -8.96 -12.13
CA VAL A 383 -15.08 -8.21 -13.32
C VAL A 383 -14.02 -7.17 -13.64
N LYS A 384 -13.69 -7.04 -14.92
CA LYS A 384 -12.78 -6.03 -15.45
C LYS A 384 -13.59 -4.95 -16.15
N ARG A 385 -13.36 -3.69 -15.81
CA ARG A 385 -13.76 -2.55 -16.64
C ARG A 385 -12.60 -2.17 -17.54
N GLN A 386 -12.85 -2.17 -18.84
CA GLN A 386 -11.93 -1.60 -19.80
C GLN A 386 -12.70 -0.62 -20.68
N ARG A 387 -12.24 0.65 -20.68
CA ARG A 387 -13.01 1.77 -21.24
C ARG A 387 -14.37 1.86 -20.56
N ASP A 388 -15.45 1.64 -21.32
CA ASP A 388 -16.82 1.80 -20.83
C ASP A 388 -17.58 0.49 -20.62
N ALA A 389 -16.95 -0.65 -20.86
CA ALA A 389 -17.57 -1.96 -20.77
C ALA A 389 -17.05 -2.75 -19.55
N TRP A 390 -17.98 -3.46 -18.90
CA TRP A 390 -17.68 -4.48 -17.91
C TRP A 390 -17.56 -5.84 -18.60
N GLU A 391 -16.51 -6.58 -18.27
CA GLU A 391 -16.25 -7.92 -18.76
C GLU A 391 -16.01 -8.85 -17.57
N ARG A 392 -16.79 -9.93 -17.48
CA ARG A 392 -16.61 -10.92 -16.41
C ARG A 392 -15.38 -11.77 -16.71
N ALA A 393 -14.48 -11.86 -15.75
CA ALA A 393 -13.33 -12.74 -15.84
C ALA A 393 -13.71 -14.17 -15.43
N VAL A 394 -13.30 -15.14 -16.24
CA VAL A 394 -13.51 -16.57 -15.94
C VAL A 394 -12.47 -17.02 -14.92
N LEU A 395 -12.92 -17.47 -13.76
CA LEU A 395 -12.07 -18.10 -12.74
C LEU A 395 -12.14 -19.63 -12.86
N PRO A 396 -11.21 -20.38 -12.24
CA PRO A 396 -11.34 -21.82 -12.10
C PRO A 396 -12.71 -22.21 -11.53
N GLU A 397 -13.24 -23.35 -11.94
CA GLU A 397 -14.59 -23.79 -11.58
C GLU A 397 -14.81 -23.79 -10.06
N GLY A 398 -15.92 -23.17 -9.63
CA GLY A 398 -16.29 -23.04 -8.22
C GLY A 398 -15.47 -22.02 -7.40
N ALA A 399 -14.42 -21.43 -7.96
CA ALA A 399 -13.62 -20.42 -7.27
C ALA A 399 -14.38 -19.09 -7.16
N LYS A 400 -14.42 -18.53 -5.95
CA LYS A 400 -14.91 -17.18 -5.67
C LYS A 400 -13.74 -16.27 -5.36
N ALA A 401 -13.66 -15.12 -6.03
CA ALA A 401 -12.63 -14.13 -5.76
C ALA A 401 -12.87 -13.47 -4.39
N GLN A 402 -11.78 -13.18 -3.69
CA GLN A 402 -11.76 -12.55 -2.37
C GLN A 402 -10.93 -11.27 -2.39
N ASP A 403 -9.83 -11.24 -3.15
CA ASP A 403 -8.99 -10.06 -3.31
C ASP A 403 -8.32 -10.02 -4.67
N VAL A 404 -7.99 -8.82 -5.16
CA VAL A 404 -7.36 -8.59 -6.46
C VAL A 404 -6.27 -7.52 -6.35
N ALA A 405 -5.15 -7.77 -7.02
CA ALA A 405 -4.09 -6.78 -7.20
C ALA A 405 -3.56 -6.80 -8.62
N VAL A 406 -3.20 -5.62 -9.13
CA VAL A 406 -2.49 -5.49 -10.41
C VAL A 406 -1.11 -4.88 -10.17
N GLU A 407 -0.08 -5.55 -10.67
CA GLU A 407 1.30 -5.04 -10.63
C GLU A 407 1.55 -3.92 -11.66
N GLU A 408 2.63 -3.16 -11.50
CA GLU A 408 3.05 -2.13 -12.47
C GLU A 408 3.30 -2.68 -13.88
N ASN A 409 3.60 -3.97 -14.01
CA ASN A 409 3.79 -4.65 -15.29
C ASN A 409 2.46 -5.13 -15.92
N GLY A 410 1.32 -4.90 -15.27
CA GLY A 410 0.00 -5.34 -15.70
C GLY A 410 -0.40 -6.76 -15.30
N THR A 411 0.45 -7.49 -14.56
CA THR A 411 0.12 -8.82 -14.05
C THR A 411 -1.01 -8.72 -13.02
N VAL A 412 -2.08 -9.47 -13.25
CA VAL A 412 -3.23 -9.54 -12.35
C VAL A 412 -3.11 -10.76 -11.46
N TRP A 413 -3.22 -10.53 -10.16
CA TRP A 413 -3.23 -11.53 -9.10
C TRP A 413 -4.59 -11.55 -8.42
N VAL A 414 -5.08 -12.75 -8.12
CA VAL A 414 -6.40 -12.93 -7.51
C VAL A 414 -6.28 -13.97 -6.41
N VAL A 415 -6.78 -13.64 -5.22
CA VAL A 415 -7.05 -14.65 -4.19
C VAL A 415 -8.43 -15.21 -4.47
N ALA A 416 -8.54 -16.50 -4.78
CA ALA A 416 -9.82 -17.15 -5.03
C ALA A 416 -9.81 -18.63 -4.68
N GLY A 417 -10.90 -19.12 -4.06
CA GLY A 417 -11.10 -20.55 -3.80
C GLY A 417 -9.99 -21.21 -2.97
N GLY A 418 -9.36 -20.47 -2.05
CA GLY A 418 -8.23 -20.98 -1.24
C GLY A 418 -6.91 -21.06 -2.01
N ALA A 419 -6.78 -20.40 -3.15
CA ALA A 419 -5.56 -20.35 -3.95
C ALA A 419 -5.19 -18.90 -4.32
N LEU A 420 -3.90 -18.68 -4.55
CA LEU A 420 -3.39 -17.51 -5.24
C LEU A 420 -3.32 -17.82 -6.73
N LEU A 421 -4.06 -17.06 -7.52
CA LEU A 421 -4.14 -17.17 -8.96
C LEU A 421 -3.39 -16.03 -9.63
N ARG A 422 -2.83 -16.29 -10.80
CA ARG A 422 -2.20 -15.30 -11.67
C ARG A 422 -2.82 -15.37 -13.06
N GLN A 423 -3.13 -14.23 -13.66
CA GLN A 423 -3.56 -14.20 -15.07
C GLN A 423 -2.39 -14.61 -15.97
N GLY A 424 -2.55 -15.70 -16.71
CA GLY A 424 -1.53 -16.24 -17.60
C GLY A 424 -1.42 -15.44 -18.91
N GLY A 425 -0.23 -14.91 -19.20
CA GLY A 425 0.15 -14.54 -20.56
C GLY A 425 0.45 -15.81 -21.34
N GLY A 426 -0.18 -15.96 -22.52
CA GLY A 426 -0.09 -17.17 -23.34
C GLY A 426 1.33 -17.69 -23.60
N GLU A 427 1.40 -19.00 -23.81
CA GLU A 427 2.52 -19.82 -24.31
C GLU A 427 3.63 -20.27 -23.34
N GLY A 428 3.82 -19.68 -22.16
CA GLY A 428 4.92 -20.10 -21.25
C GLY A 428 4.55 -21.00 -20.07
N ALA A 429 3.28 -21.03 -19.66
CA ALA A 429 2.90 -21.47 -18.30
C ALA A 429 2.22 -22.85 -18.19
N ALA A 430 2.06 -23.59 -19.30
CA ALA A 430 1.30 -24.84 -19.31
C ALA A 430 1.99 -26.05 -18.63
N ALA A 431 3.22 -25.92 -18.15
CA ALA A 431 3.99 -27.05 -17.59
C ALA A 431 3.90 -27.23 -16.06
N GLY A 432 3.09 -26.43 -15.34
CA GLY A 432 3.08 -26.44 -13.86
C GLY A 432 1.72 -26.46 -13.19
N ALA A 433 0.64 -26.77 -13.91
CA ALA A 433 -0.71 -26.77 -13.33
C ALA A 433 -0.85 -27.87 -12.26
N LEU A 434 -0.69 -27.49 -10.98
CA LEU A 434 -1.12 -28.27 -9.83
C LEU A 434 -2.64 -28.46 -9.93
N ALA A 435 -3.07 -29.66 -10.27
CA ALA A 435 -4.48 -30.02 -10.30
C ALA A 435 -5.08 -29.83 -8.89
N LEU A 436 -6.08 -28.93 -8.78
CA LEU A 436 -6.92 -28.74 -7.60
C LEU A 436 -7.86 -29.95 -7.41
N GLY A 437 -7.30 -31.11 -7.11
CA GLY A 437 -8.05 -32.36 -6.95
C GLY A 437 -7.39 -33.29 -5.95
N GLY A 438 -7.63 -33.08 -4.65
CA GLY A 438 -7.23 -34.03 -3.62
C GLY A 438 -7.64 -33.62 -2.21
N ARG A 439 -8.63 -34.34 -1.63
CA ARG A 439 -8.90 -34.35 -0.19
C ARG A 439 -7.65 -34.85 0.56
N PRO A 440 -7.33 -34.36 1.77
CA PRO A 440 -6.19 -34.85 2.52
C PRO A 440 -6.52 -36.24 3.10
N GLY A 441 -5.86 -37.27 2.57
CA GLY A 441 -5.97 -38.64 3.02
C GLY A 441 -4.63 -39.36 2.91
N ALA A 442 -4.02 -39.58 4.07
CA ALA A 442 -3.04 -40.61 4.40
C ALA A 442 -1.67 -40.63 3.67
N SER A 443 -0.65 -40.51 4.51
CA SER A 443 0.72 -40.98 4.39
C SER A 443 0.89 -42.23 3.49
N GLY A 444 1.84 -42.16 2.56
CA GLY A 444 2.27 -43.29 1.76
C GLY A 444 3.62 -43.02 1.08
N SER A 445 4.67 -43.65 1.60
CA SER A 445 6.05 -43.60 1.11
C SER A 445 6.27 -44.46 -0.14
N GLY A 446 7.13 -43.98 -1.04
CA GLY A 446 8.00 -44.83 -1.87
C GLY A 446 7.63 -44.91 -3.36
N ALA A 447 8.52 -44.39 -4.21
CA ALA A 447 9.25 -45.18 -5.23
C ALA A 447 9.98 -44.25 -6.22
N GLN A 448 11.30 -44.30 -6.19
CA GLN A 448 12.17 -43.80 -7.26
C GLN A 448 11.92 -44.59 -8.54
N ARG A 449 11.79 -43.89 -9.67
CA ARG A 449 12.00 -44.48 -11.00
C ARG A 449 13.02 -43.65 -11.76
N GLU A 450 14.16 -44.29 -12.01
CA GLU A 450 15.18 -43.85 -12.95
C GLU A 450 14.75 -44.10 -14.39
N GLY A 451 15.18 -43.20 -15.29
CA GLY A 451 15.44 -43.53 -16.70
C GLY A 451 14.53 -42.87 -17.73
N ALA A 452 15.04 -41.83 -18.40
CA ALA A 452 15.12 -41.76 -19.88
C ALA A 452 15.75 -40.42 -20.31
N VAL A 453 16.91 -40.52 -20.97
CA VAL A 453 17.67 -39.42 -21.56
C VAL A 453 17.07 -39.09 -22.93
N GLY A 454 16.52 -37.89 -23.09
CA GLY A 454 16.11 -37.32 -24.36
C GLY A 454 16.72 -35.93 -24.52
N SER A 455 17.61 -35.78 -25.50
CA SER A 455 18.27 -34.54 -25.87
C SER A 455 17.26 -33.55 -26.47
N GLY A 456 16.62 -32.77 -25.60
CA GLY A 456 15.93 -31.53 -25.95
C GLY A 456 16.72 -30.36 -25.40
N ALA A 457 16.86 -29.29 -26.18
CA ALA A 457 17.55 -28.07 -25.77
C ALA A 457 16.99 -27.59 -24.42
N SER A 458 17.77 -27.82 -23.35
CA SER A 458 17.38 -27.51 -21.98
C SER A 458 17.02 -26.04 -21.89
N ALA A 459 15.79 -25.77 -21.46
CA ALA A 459 15.39 -24.44 -21.02
C ALA A 459 16.48 -23.88 -20.10
N PRO A 460 16.84 -22.58 -20.22
CA PRO A 460 17.91 -22.00 -19.41
C PRO A 460 17.59 -22.26 -17.94
N LYS A 461 18.47 -23.05 -17.30
CA LYS A 461 18.34 -23.45 -15.90
C LYS A 461 18.06 -22.19 -15.07
N PRO A 462 17.02 -22.17 -14.22
CA PRO A 462 16.71 -21.02 -13.39
C PRO A 462 17.99 -20.53 -12.69
N ARG A 463 18.37 -19.27 -12.92
CA ARG A 463 19.56 -18.68 -12.27
C ARG A 463 19.30 -18.75 -10.77
N ALA A 464 20.18 -19.44 -10.04
CA ALA A 464 20.07 -19.55 -8.58
C ALA A 464 19.92 -18.15 -7.95
N PRO A 465 19.09 -18.01 -6.89
CA PRO A 465 18.90 -16.74 -6.22
C PRO A 465 20.25 -16.17 -5.79
N ARG A 466 20.58 -14.96 -6.30
CA ARG A 466 21.84 -14.31 -5.97
C ARG A 466 21.85 -13.93 -4.50
N ALA A 467 22.91 -14.33 -3.78
CA ALA A 467 23.16 -13.86 -2.43
C ALA A 467 23.34 -12.32 -2.43
N PHE A 468 22.85 -11.67 -1.38
CA PHE A 468 23.05 -10.24 -1.20
C PHE A 468 24.54 -9.87 -1.09
N PRO A 469 24.95 -8.71 -1.62
CA PRO A 469 26.29 -8.19 -1.42
C PRO A 469 26.64 -8.10 0.07
N GLN A 470 27.76 -8.68 0.47
CA GLN A 470 28.30 -8.51 1.82
C GLN A 470 29.28 -7.33 1.86
N ALA A 471 29.65 -6.86 3.05
CA ALA A 471 30.74 -5.88 3.17
C ALA A 471 32.05 -6.49 2.63
N GLY A 472 32.81 -5.72 1.85
CA GLY A 472 34.10 -6.17 1.34
C GLY A 472 35.11 -6.41 2.46
N GLY A 473 36.16 -7.18 2.17
CA GLY A 473 37.18 -7.51 3.17
C GLY A 473 38.31 -8.38 2.63
N PRO A 474 39.34 -8.65 3.46
CA PRO A 474 40.50 -9.43 3.07
C PRO A 474 40.18 -10.90 2.75
N ARG A 475 39.07 -11.44 3.28
CA ARG A 475 38.59 -12.80 2.99
C ARG A 475 37.64 -12.86 1.79
N CYS A 476 37.31 -11.72 1.19
CA CYS A 476 36.41 -11.70 0.06
C CYS A 476 37.11 -12.21 -1.19
N THR A 477 36.55 -13.25 -1.82
CA THR A 477 37.07 -13.82 -3.07
C THR A 477 37.11 -12.79 -4.19
N GLN A 478 36.13 -11.88 -4.23
CA GLN A 478 36.05 -10.83 -5.23
C GLN A 478 35.62 -9.50 -4.61
N ASN A 479 36.60 -8.67 -4.27
CA ASN A 479 36.31 -7.31 -3.83
C ASN A 479 35.82 -6.48 -5.03
N LEU A 480 34.68 -5.82 -4.85
CA LEU A 480 34.06 -4.92 -5.81
C LEU A 480 33.93 -3.54 -5.17
N VAL A 481 34.46 -2.51 -5.83
CA VAL A 481 34.27 -1.12 -5.40
C VAL A 481 33.14 -0.52 -6.22
N VAL A 482 31.99 -0.26 -5.59
CA VAL A 482 30.86 0.45 -6.20
C VAL A 482 31.16 1.95 -6.13
N LEU A 483 31.33 2.57 -7.30
CA LEU A 483 31.75 3.97 -7.43
C LEU A 483 30.55 4.92 -7.53
N TYR A 484 29.59 4.61 -8.40
CA TYR A 484 28.40 5.42 -8.63
C TYR A 484 27.18 4.57 -8.95
N THR A 485 26.02 5.09 -8.57
CA THR A 485 24.72 4.57 -8.97
C THR A 485 24.21 5.36 -10.17
N PHE A 486 23.72 4.66 -11.21
CA PHE A 486 23.11 5.33 -12.35
C PHE A 486 21.69 5.75 -12.02
N SER A 487 21.32 6.95 -12.48
CA SER A 487 19.91 7.32 -12.57
C SER A 487 19.26 6.59 -13.75
N LYS A 488 17.92 6.51 -13.74
CA LYS A 488 17.17 5.94 -14.88
C LYS A 488 17.40 6.71 -16.19
N VAL A 489 17.80 7.99 -16.12
CA VAL A 489 18.02 8.86 -17.29
C VAL A 489 19.46 8.89 -17.80
N THR A 490 20.40 8.24 -17.09
CA THR A 490 21.81 8.22 -17.52
C THR A 490 21.97 7.30 -18.74
N PRO A 491 22.51 7.81 -19.88
CA PRO A 491 22.72 7.01 -21.08
C PRO A 491 23.63 5.80 -20.82
N ASP A 492 23.41 4.71 -21.58
CA ASP A 492 24.17 3.47 -21.46
C ASP A 492 25.66 3.66 -21.76
N ASP A 493 25.98 4.62 -22.63
CA ASP A 493 27.30 4.97 -23.12
C ASP A 493 27.98 6.11 -22.35
N TYR A 494 27.40 6.57 -21.22
CA TYR A 494 27.98 7.63 -20.39
C TYR A 494 29.45 7.33 -20.00
N ASP A 495 30.32 8.34 -20.05
CA ASP A 495 31.77 8.16 -20.06
C ASP A 495 32.47 8.49 -18.72
N PHE A 496 31.72 8.90 -17.69
CA PHE A 496 32.22 9.16 -16.32
C PHE A 496 33.42 10.13 -16.26
N PRO A 497 33.28 11.38 -16.75
CA PRO A 497 34.41 12.30 -16.92
C PRO A 497 35.12 12.64 -15.60
N LEU A 498 34.37 12.74 -14.49
CA LEU A 498 34.93 13.02 -13.17
C LEU A 498 35.78 11.85 -12.65
N THR A 499 35.31 10.60 -12.85
CA THR A 499 36.05 9.40 -12.47
C THR A 499 37.31 9.24 -13.30
N ARG A 500 37.20 9.47 -14.63
CA ARG A 500 38.34 9.50 -15.55
C ARG A 500 39.40 10.50 -15.10
N LYS A 501 38.99 11.73 -14.78
CA LYS A 501 39.87 12.79 -14.27
C LYS A 501 40.54 12.39 -12.95
N ALA A 502 39.82 11.79 -12.03
CA ALA A 502 40.34 11.36 -10.73
C ALA A 502 41.41 10.24 -10.83
N LEU A 503 41.29 9.39 -11.86
CA LEU A 503 42.15 8.22 -12.11
C LEU A 503 43.29 8.48 -13.12
N LYS A 504 43.27 9.61 -13.83
CA LYS A 504 44.35 9.98 -14.76
C LYS A 504 45.71 10.06 -14.05
N GLY A 505 46.70 9.39 -14.61
CA GLY A 505 48.06 9.22 -14.08
C GLY A 505 48.20 8.16 -12.99
N ARG A 506 47.13 7.46 -12.58
CA ARG A 506 47.12 6.57 -11.40
C ARG A 506 47.33 5.11 -11.78
N THR A 507 48.53 4.80 -12.26
CA THR A 507 48.91 3.45 -12.71
C THR A 507 48.93 2.39 -11.59
N GLU A 508 48.91 2.81 -10.32
CA GLU A 508 48.73 1.91 -9.17
C GLU A 508 47.39 1.16 -9.19
N PHE A 509 46.40 1.62 -9.96
CA PHE A 509 45.12 0.94 -10.17
C PHE A 509 45.08 0.08 -11.45
N SER A 510 46.22 -0.20 -12.08
CA SER A 510 46.28 -1.00 -13.33
C SER A 510 45.71 -2.41 -13.20
N GLY A 511 45.65 -2.98 -12.00
CA GLY A 511 44.98 -4.25 -11.73
C GLY A 511 43.45 -4.13 -11.58
N ALA A 512 42.87 -2.93 -11.58
CA ALA A 512 41.44 -2.72 -11.43
C ALA A 512 40.72 -2.84 -12.78
N ARG A 513 39.62 -3.60 -12.82
CA ARG A 513 38.77 -3.77 -14.00
C ARG A 513 37.48 -2.96 -13.82
N PHE A 514 37.39 -1.83 -14.51
CA PHE A 514 36.25 -0.92 -14.43
C PHE A 514 35.10 -1.46 -15.29
N VAL A 515 33.91 -1.54 -14.72
CA VAL A 515 32.74 -2.18 -15.32
C VAL A 515 31.48 -1.41 -14.97
N VAL A 516 30.49 -1.44 -15.87
CA VAL A 516 29.11 -1.13 -15.54
C VAL A 516 28.45 -2.45 -15.17
N THR A 517 27.98 -2.56 -13.94
CA THR A 517 27.30 -3.75 -13.42
C THR A 517 25.81 -3.50 -13.32
N ARG A 518 25.02 -4.56 -13.41
CA ARG A 518 23.58 -4.55 -13.11
C ARG A 518 23.35 -5.43 -11.90
N ASP A 519 22.80 -4.84 -10.86
CA ASP A 519 22.37 -5.56 -9.68
C ASP A 519 21.00 -5.09 -9.26
N LEU A 520 20.09 -6.03 -9.01
CA LEU A 520 18.70 -5.76 -8.68
C LEU A 520 18.09 -4.68 -9.62
N GLY A 521 18.24 -4.82 -10.93
CA GLY A 521 17.68 -3.87 -11.92
C GLY A 521 18.30 -2.46 -11.94
N GLN A 522 19.20 -2.14 -11.01
CA GLN A 522 19.91 -0.88 -10.95
C GLN A 522 21.31 -1.04 -11.57
N ARG A 523 21.79 0.01 -12.24
CA ARG A 523 23.12 0.02 -12.85
C ARG A 523 24.10 0.78 -11.97
N PHE A 524 25.31 0.27 -11.91
CA PHE A 524 26.38 0.83 -11.09
C PHE A 524 27.67 0.91 -11.89
N LEU A 525 28.40 2.03 -11.75
CA LEU A 525 29.81 2.05 -12.14
C LEU A 525 30.57 1.39 -11.01
N SER A 526 31.27 0.30 -11.30
CA SER A 526 32.03 -0.47 -10.31
C SER A 526 33.43 -0.81 -10.81
N ALA A 527 34.29 -1.24 -9.91
CA ALA A 527 35.61 -1.77 -10.26
C ALA A 527 35.86 -3.09 -9.51
N PHE A 528 36.17 -4.15 -10.26
CA PHE A 528 36.73 -5.37 -9.68
C PHE A 528 38.21 -5.12 -9.38
N VAL A 529 38.63 -5.43 -8.16
CA VAL A 529 40.01 -5.21 -7.71
C VAL A 529 40.60 -6.50 -7.13
N PRO A 530 41.91 -6.77 -7.35
CA PRO A 530 42.56 -8.02 -6.97
C PRO A 530 42.78 -8.15 -5.46
N SER A 531 42.77 -7.03 -4.72
CA SER A 531 43.05 -7.04 -3.29
C SER A 531 42.20 -6.03 -2.53
N TRP A 532 41.99 -6.32 -1.24
CA TRP A 532 41.32 -5.43 -0.30
C TRP A 532 42.03 -4.07 -0.17
N ASP A 533 43.36 -4.08 -0.12
CA ASP A 533 44.14 -2.85 -0.01
C ASP A 533 43.98 -1.94 -1.23
N MET A 534 43.94 -2.53 -2.44
CA MET A 534 43.64 -1.78 -3.65
C MET A 534 42.21 -1.23 -3.62
N ALA A 535 41.24 -2.01 -3.13
CA ALA A 535 39.85 -1.58 -2.97
C ALA A 535 39.74 -0.34 -2.08
N LYS A 536 40.42 -0.34 -0.93
CA LYS A 536 40.45 0.79 0.01
C LYS A 536 41.14 2.01 -0.55
N LYS A 537 42.27 1.84 -1.26
CA LYS A 537 42.97 2.94 -1.96
C LYS A 537 42.10 3.57 -3.03
N LEU A 538 41.41 2.75 -3.84
CA LEU A 538 40.52 3.21 -4.90
C LEU A 538 39.30 3.95 -4.31
N GLN A 539 38.66 3.37 -3.29
CA GLN A 539 37.57 4.00 -2.56
C GLN A 539 37.96 5.39 -2.03
N ALA A 540 39.07 5.48 -1.31
CA ALA A 540 39.54 6.73 -0.72
C ALA A 540 39.93 7.78 -1.78
N ARG A 541 40.49 7.35 -2.91
CA ARG A 541 40.83 8.23 -4.02
C ARG A 541 39.59 8.87 -4.63
N ILE A 542 38.60 8.06 -4.99
CA ILE A 542 37.37 8.53 -5.62
C ILE A 542 36.58 9.43 -4.68
N GLN A 543 36.46 9.05 -3.41
CA GLN A 543 35.79 9.85 -2.40
C GLN A 543 36.41 11.26 -2.23
N ARG A 544 37.75 11.37 -2.38
CA ARG A 544 38.47 12.65 -2.25
C ARG A 544 38.35 13.52 -3.49
N GLU A 545 38.48 12.93 -4.67
CA GLU A 545 38.63 13.65 -5.94
C GLU A 545 37.32 13.90 -6.67
N VAL A 546 36.27 13.13 -6.36
CA VAL A 546 34.95 13.31 -6.97
C VAL A 546 33.95 13.72 -5.92
N GLN A 547 33.63 15.01 -5.93
CA GLN A 547 32.70 15.64 -5.00
C GLN A 547 31.33 14.93 -5.02
N GLY A 548 30.80 14.65 -3.84
CA GLY A 548 29.51 13.97 -3.66
C GLY A 548 29.55 12.45 -3.86
N SER A 549 30.69 11.87 -4.26
CA SER A 549 30.81 10.41 -4.34
C SER A 549 30.93 9.76 -2.95
N THR A 550 30.24 8.64 -2.77
CA THR A 550 30.26 7.83 -1.54
C THR A 550 30.57 6.37 -1.89
N PRO A 551 31.76 6.09 -2.44
CA PRO A 551 32.09 4.76 -2.93
C PRO A 551 32.07 3.73 -1.78
N GLN A 552 31.62 2.52 -2.08
CA GLN A 552 31.54 1.42 -1.11
C GLN A 552 32.30 0.20 -1.62
N VAL A 553 32.95 -0.53 -0.71
CA VAL A 553 33.59 -1.81 -1.04
C VAL A 553 32.70 -2.95 -0.56
N VAL A 554 32.29 -3.80 -1.48
CA VAL A 554 31.40 -4.95 -1.23
C VAL A 554 32.05 -6.24 -1.73
N CYS A 555 31.62 -7.35 -1.14
CA CYS A 555 31.94 -8.69 -1.61
C CYS A 555 30.78 -9.21 -2.46
N ALA A 556 30.92 -9.14 -3.78
CA ALA A 556 29.87 -9.51 -4.72
C ALA A 556 30.42 -9.86 -6.10
N SER A 557 29.63 -10.60 -6.87
CA SER A 557 29.90 -10.93 -8.28
C SER A 557 28.66 -10.59 -9.14
N PRO A 558 28.37 -9.30 -9.33
CA PRO A 558 27.20 -8.86 -10.09
C PRO A 558 27.34 -9.15 -11.59
N GLU A 559 26.23 -9.00 -12.32
CA GLU A 559 26.25 -9.11 -13.79
C GLU A 559 27.00 -7.91 -14.39
N VAL A 560 27.95 -8.17 -15.28
CA VAL A 560 28.66 -7.13 -16.02
C VAL A 560 27.85 -6.81 -17.27
N VAL A 561 27.38 -5.57 -17.39
CA VAL A 561 26.68 -5.06 -18.58
C VAL A 561 27.68 -4.65 -19.65
N ARG A 562 28.73 -3.92 -19.24
CA ARG A 562 29.86 -3.56 -20.11
C ARG A 562 31.13 -3.34 -19.32
N GLU A 563 32.27 -3.54 -19.98
CA GLU A 563 33.59 -3.22 -19.44
C GLU A 563 34.06 -1.86 -19.98
N LEU A 564 34.68 -1.06 -19.12
CA LEU A 564 35.23 0.26 -19.43
C LEU A 564 36.76 0.13 -19.49
N LYS A 565 37.31 0.05 -20.69
CA LYS A 565 38.76 -0.02 -20.90
C LYS A 565 39.40 1.36 -20.72
N LEU A 566 39.56 1.76 -19.46
CA LEU A 566 40.15 3.03 -19.05
C LEU A 566 41.68 2.95 -19.09
N ASP A 567 42.31 3.75 -19.94
CA ASP A 567 43.76 3.98 -19.89
C ASP A 567 44.06 4.91 -18.71
N LEU A 568 44.64 4.35 -17.65
CA LEU A 568 44.97 5.09 -16.43
C LEU A 568 46.08 6.13 -16.62
N ARG A 569 46.85 6.09 -17.72
CA ARG A 569 47.87 7.12 -18.00
C ARG A 569 47.21 8.39 -18.52
N THR A 570 46.35 8.24 -19.53
CA THR A 570 45.70 9.36 -20.22
C THR A 570 44.36 9.76 -19.59
N GLY A 571 43.72 8.82 -18.91
CA GLY A 571 42.34 8.92 -18.43
C GLY A 571 41.30 8.69 -19.53
N GLU A 572 41.68 8.17 -20.71
CA GLU A 572 40.76 7.96 -21.84
C GLU A 572 40.13 6.56 -21.84
N ILE A 573 38.91 6.45 -22.38
CA ILE A 573 38.22 5.17 -22.55
C ILE A 573 38.46 4.73 -24.00
N SER A 574 39.09 3.57 -24.17
CA SER A 574 39.16 2.93 -25.49
C SER A 574 37.80 2.29 -25.82
N ARG A 575 37.27 2.63 -26.99
CA ARG A 575 36.04 2.03 -27.54
C ARG A 575 36.29 0.63 -28.08
#